data_AF-A0A2E5GT41-F1
#
_entry.id   AF-A0A2E5GT41-F1
#
_cell.length_a   1.000
_cell.length_b   1.000
_cell.length_c   1.000
_cell.angle_alpha   90.00
_cell.angle_beta   90.00
_cell.angle_gamma   90.00
#
_symmetry.space_group_name_H-M   'P 1'
#
loop_
_entity.id
_entity.type
_entity.pdbx_description
1 polymer ?
#
loop_
_entity_poly.entity_id
_entity_poly.type
_entity_poly.pdbx_seq_one_letter_code
_entity_poly.pdbx_strand_id
1 'polypeptide(L)'
;MLTMVIPGKLSLKTLAVIASVEAKAESKSFFNRIPQFLEQLREKVASDITMTKGESPSEQLNPKAFTKMLKDVNYATISELAVFRPTGMRGGYQDYVEMLAEFQEQIGGIEERLLTPLKRTVAQMLVEPKRLSQAFPVNYKVVDIEKLQKLFNKEVDLQDSGDKIAYSDAVNRNKDWEGIVSTVNLLDDQYQREPNSDILKSVGELTEHINLLIQRISDQPDVYVVKGTTLSALVDATYQAAKEVELYAAHGFNLATAKKALVDSYRQVKEAIE
;
A
#
# COMPACT_ATOMS: atom_id res chain seq x y z
N MET A 1 10.05 -5.65 5.19
CA MET A 1 9.04 -5.17 6.16
C MET A 1 9.40 -5.65 7.55
N LEU A 2 10.01 -4.76 8.34
CA LEU A 2 10.09 -4.96 9.79
C LEU A 2 8.68 -4.72 10.34
N THR A 3 8.01 -5.78 10.79
CA THR A 3 6.84 -5.61 11.67
C THR A 3 7.33 -4.86 12.91
N MET A 4 7.02 -3.57 12.99
CA MET A 4 7.25 -2.78 14.21
C MET A 4 6.31 -3.33 15.28
N VAL A 5 6.79 -4.30 16.07
CA VAL A 5 6.08 -4.81 17.23
C VAL A 5 6.34 -3.82 18.36
N ILE A 6 5.37 -2.94 18.61
CA ILE A 6 5.37 -2.13 19.82
C ILE A 6 5.36 -3.11 21.01
N PRO A 7 6.34 -3.06 21.93
CA PRO A 7 6.42 -3.99 23.05
C PRO A 7 5.09 -4.00 23.83
N GLY A 8 4.43 -5.17 23.89
CA GLY A 8 3.15 -5.36 24.57
C GLY A 8 1.89 -5.30 23.69
N LYS A 9 1.97 -4.91 22.40
CA LYS A 9 0.86 -5.04 21.45
C LYS A 9 1.08 -6.25 20.54
N LEU A 10 0.11 -7.17 20.49
CA LEU A 10 0.11 -8.30 19.55
C LEU A 10 0.12 -7.76 18.10
N SER A 11 0.80 -8.45 17.18
CA SER A 11 0.79 -8.05 15.76
C SER A 11 -0.63 -8.14 15.18
N LEU A 12 -0.97 -7.31 14.18
CA LEU A 12 -2.27 -7.39 13.48
C LEU A 12 -2.54 -8.80 12.94
N LYS A 13 -1.51 -9.50 12.44
CA LYS A 13 -1.60 -10.90 12.02
C LYS A 13 -2.01 -11.82 13.17
N THR A 14 -1.37 -11.66 14.33
CA THR A 14 -1.67 -12.46 15.52
C THR A 14 -3.09 -12.18 16.02
N LEU A 15 -3.51 -10.91 16.03
CA LEU A 15 -4.87 -10.52 16.41
C LEU A 15 -5.91 -11.07 15.43
N ALA A 16 -5.68 -11.00 14.13
CA ALA A 16 -6.58 -11.57 13.13
C ALA A 16 -6.70 -13.09 13.26
N VAL A 17 -5.59 -13.81 13.46
CA VAL A 17 -5.62 -15.26 13.68
C VAL A 17 -6.38 -15.62 14.95
N ILE A 18 -6.10 -14.94 16.07
CA ILE A 18 -6.82 -15.17 17.33
C ILE A 18 -8.32 -14.88 17.14
N ALA A 19 -8.65 -13.76 16.50
CA ALA A 19 -10.03 -13.37 16.22
C ALA A 19 -10.74 -14.43 15.35
N SER A 20 -10.16 -14.86 14.24
CA SER A 20 -10.77 -15.89 13.38
C SER A 20 -10.92 -17.24 14.09
N VAL A 21 -9.97 -17.63 14.95
CA VAL A 21 -10.07 -18.86 15.75
C VAL A 21 -11.16 -18.74 16.81
N GLU A 22 -11.21 -17.64 17.57
CA GLU A 22 -12.24 -17.40 18.60
C GLU A 22 -13.65 -17.29 17.98
N ALA A 23 -13.77 -16.69 16.80
CA ALA A 23 -15.03 -16.63 16.04
C ALA A 23 -15.53 -18.02 15.63
N LYS A 24 -14.64 -18.89 15.12
CA LYS A 24 -14.98 -20.28 14.79
C LYS A 24 -15.36 -21.11 16.02
N ALA A 25 -14.78 -20.78 17.17
CA ALA A 25 -15.10 -21.39 18.45
C ALA A 25 -16.36 -20.80 19.13
N GLU A 26 -17.03 -19.82 18.49
CA GLU A 26 -18.21 -19.13 19.00
C GLU A 26 -18.00 -18.50 20.40
N SER A 27 -16.76 -18.10 20.70
CA SER A 27 -16.41 -17.49 21.99
C SER A 27 -16.95 -16.07 22.09
N LYS A 28 -17.59 -15.72 23.22
CA LYS A 28 -18.01 -14.34 23.52
C LYS A 28 -16.83 -13.38 23.75
N SER A 29 -15.63 -13.89 24.06
CA SER A 29 -14.41 -13.07 24.24
C SER A 29 -14.00 -12.34 22.96
N PHE A 30 -14.42 -12.88 21.82
CA PHE A 30 -14.11 -12.41 20.49
C PHE A 30 -14.55 -10.96 20.24
N PHE A 31 -15.79 -10.63 20.63
CA PHE A 31 -16.38 -9.30 20.40
C PHE A 31 -15.63 -8.18 21.14
N ASN A 32 -14.92 -8.52 22.21
CA ASN A 32 -14.14 -7.56 22.97
C ASN A 32 -12.81 -7.18 22.28
N ARG A 33 -12.33 -8.00 21.33
CA ARG A 33 -11.01 -7.80 20.68
C ARG A 33 -11.09 -7.17 19.29
N ILE A 34 -12.22 -7.31 18.58
CA ILE A 34 -12.37 -6.72 17.24
C ILE A 34 -12.24 -5.19 17.26
N PRO A 35 -12.87 -4.44 18.18
CA PRO A 35 -12.72 -2.98 18.20
C PRO A 35 -11.25 -2.57 18.34
N GLN A 36 -10.49 -3.27 19.19
CA GLN A 36 -9.06 -3.03 19.35
C GLN A 36 -8.27 -3.35 18.06
N PHE A 37 -8.61 -4.44 17.37
CA PHE A 37 -8.02 -4.79 16.07
C PHE A 37 -8.30 -3.71 15.01
N LEU A 38 -9.54 -3.23 14.92
CA LEU A 38 -9.94 -2.20 13.96
C LEU A 38 -9.31 -0.84 14.25
N GLU A 39 -9.21 -0.46 15.53
CA GLU A 39 -8.51 0.77 15.91
C GLU A 39 -7.03 0.69 15.59
N GLN A 40 -6.35 -0.43 15.94
CA GLN A 40 -4.94 -0.62 15.56
C GLN A 40 -4.75 -0.62 14.05
N LEU A 41 -5.71 -1.17 13.31
CA LEU A 41 -5.71 -1.12 11.86
C LEU A 41 -5.81 0.32 11.36
N ARG A 42 -6.81 1.08 11.82
CA ARG A 42 -7.01 2.47 11.44
C ARG A 42 -5.80 3.33 11.79
N GLU A 43 -5.27 3.18 13.00
CA GLU A 43 -4.05 3.87 13.46
C GLU A 43 -2.87 3.57 12.53
N LYS A 44 -2.65 2.28 12.20
CA LYS A 44 -1.57 1.87 11.32
C LYS A 44 -1.75 2.42 9.91
N VAL A 45 -2.93 2.26 9.32
CA VAL A 45 -3.25 2.78 7.98
C VAL A 45 -3.09 4.30 7.94
N ALA A 46 -3.59 5.02 8.94
CA ALA A 46 -3.44 6.47 9.05
C ALA A 46 -1.98 6.89 9.19
N SER A 47 -1.19 6.17 9.98
CA SER A 47 0.25 6.38 10.09
C SER A 47 0.94 6.18 8.74
N ASP A 48 0.74 5.03 8.11
CA ASP A 48 1.37 4.64 6.84
C ASP A 48 1.04 5.66 5.74
N ILE A 49 -0.23 6.09 5.64
CA ILE A 49 -0.68 7.10 4.69
C ILE A 49 -0.14 8.50 5.03
N THR A 50 0.00 8.86 6.31
CA THR A 50 0.51 10.18 6.69
C THR A 50 2.02 10.28 6.43
N MET A 51 2.75 9.16 6.55
CA MET A 51 4.17 9.11 6.21
C MET A 51 4.44 9.40 4.73
N THR A 52 3.46 9.20 3.82
CA THR A 52 3.61 9.54 2.40
C THR A 52 3.41 11.02 2.08
N LYS A 53 2.82 11.82 2.99
CA LYS A 53 2.45 13.23 2.75
C LYS A 53 3.62 14.23 2.70
N GLY A 54 4.86 13.79 2.95
CA GLY A 54 6.03 14.68 3.02
C GLY A 54 7.04 14.56 1.88
N GLU A 55 6.93 13.54 1.02
CA GLU A 55 8.04 13.16 0.13
C GLU A 55 7.81 13.41 -1.36
N SER A 56 6.61 13.84 -1.78
CA SER A 56 6.41 14.23 -3.18
C SER A 56 7.15 15.53 -3.46
N PRO A 57 8.16 15.54 -4.36
CA PRO A 57 8.75 16.79 -4.80
C PRO A 57 7.65 17.67 -5.39
N SER A 58 7.61 18.95 -4.99
CA SER A 58 6.72 19.95 -5.60
C SER A 58 7.04 20.18 -7.08
N GLU A 59 8.23 19.76 -7.50
CA GLU A 59 8.74 19.87 -8.85
C GLU A 59 8.31 18.65 -9.67
N GLN A 60 7.40 18.84 -10.63
CA GLN A 60 7.15 17.85 -11.67
C GLN A 60 8.40 17.74 -12.55
N LEU A 61 8.96 16.53 -12.63
CA LEU A 61 10.05 16.25 -13.55
C LEU A 61 9.54 16.35 -14.98
N ASN A 62 10.09 17.27 -15.76
CA ASN A 62 9.83 17.32 -17.19
C ASN A 62 10.61 16.20 -17.89
N PRO A 63 9.95 15.20 -18.51
CA PRO A 63 10.65 14.06 -19.14
C PRO A 63 11.67 14.47 -20.19
N LYS A 64 11.45 15.61 -20.86
CA LYS A 64 12.36 16.13 -21.90
C LYS A 64 13.54 16.92 -21.34
N ALA A 65 13.50 17.33 -20.08
CA ALA A 65 14.57 18.14 -19.49
C ALA A 65 15.88 17.35 -19.38
N PHE A 66 15.81 16.10 -18.90
CA PHE A 66 16.96 15.19 -18.89
C PHE A 66 17.53 14.96 -20.29
N THR A 67 16.69 14.57 -21.25
CA THR A 67 17.13 14.28 -22.62
C THR A 67 17.78 15.50 -23.28
N LYS A 68 17.22 16.70 -23.07
CA LYS A 68 17.78 17.95 -23.59
C LYS A 68 19.14 18.25 -22.97
N MET A 69 19.26 18.10 -21.65
CA MET A 69 20.48 18.34 -20.89
C MET A 69 21.60 17.38 -21.29
N LEU A 70 21.28 16.11 -21.50
CA LEU A 70 22.24 15.04 -21.78
C LEU A 70 22.56 14.85 -23.27
N LYS A 71 21.93 15.62 -24.16
CA LYS A 71 22.02 15.44 -25.62
C LYS A 71 23.46 15.47 -26.13
N ASP A 72 24.26 16.39 -25.60
CA ASP A 72 25.64 16.64 -26.03
C ASP A 72 26.68 16.11 -25.02
N VAL A 73 26.22 15.38 -23.99
CA VAL A 73 27.08 14.81 -22.93
C VAL A 73 27.45 13.37 -23.29
N ASN A 74 28.74 13.06 -23.32
CA ASN A 74 29.20 11.69 -23.51
C ASN A 74 28.89 10.84 -22.26
N TYR A 75 28.20 9.72 -22.45
CA TYR A 75 27.85 8.78 -21.37
C TYR A 75 29.07 8.34 -20.55
N ALA A 76 30.21 8.08 -21.20
CA ALA A 76 31.43 7.67 -20.52
C ALA A 76 32.01 8.75 -19.59
N THR A 77 31.68 10.03 -19.82
CA THR A 77 32.14 11.13 -18.97
C THR A 77 31.39 11.21 -17.65
N ILE A 78 30.15 10.73 -17.62
CA ILE A 78 29.29 10.79 -16.44
C ILE A 78 29.03 9.42 -15.81
N SER A 79 29.58 8.32 -16.37
CA SER A 79 29.28 6.95 -15.93
C SER A 79 29.58 6.70 -14.45
N GLU A 80 30.70 7.25 -13.96
CA GLU A 80 31.14 7.12 -12.56
C GLU A 80 30.53 8.18 -11.63
N LEU A 81 29.70 9.10 -12.17
CA LEU A 81 29.06 10.12 -11.35
C LEU A 81 28.08 9.44 -10.39
N ALA A 82 28.22 9.69 -9.10
CA ALA A 82 27.27 9.20 -8.11
C ALA A 82 25.93 9.94 -8.25
N VAL A 83 24.88 9.20 -8.59
CA VAL A 83 23.50 9.69 -8.63
C VAL A 83 22.67 9.06 -7.52
N PHE A 84 21.55 9.67 -7.19
CA PHE A 84 20.67 9.17 -6.14
C PHE A 84 19.89 7.94 -6.62
N ARG A 85 19.45 7.10 -5.69
CA ARG A 85 18.49 6.02 -5.90
C ARG A 85 17.58 5.85 -4.68
N PRO A 86 16.39 5.23 -4.83
CA PRO A 86 15.63 4.73 -3.70
C PRO A 86 16.47 3.79 -2.85
N THR A 87 16.41 3.95 -1.53
CA THR A 87 17.09 3.05 -0.59
C THR A 87 16.65 1.61 -0.84
N GLY A 88 17.62 0.71 -0.95
CA GLY A 88 17.36 -0.70 -1.22
C GLY A 88 17.17 -1.06 -2.69
N MET A 89 17.04 -0.11 -3.62
CA MET A 89 16.84 -0.44 -5.04
C MET A 89 17.99 -1.30 -5.58
N ARG A 90 17.67 -2.46 -6.15
CA ARG A 90 18.61 -3.31 -6.89
C ARG A 90 18.53 -2.99 -8.38
N GLY A 91 19.66 -3.06 -9.07
CA GLY A 91 19.74 -2.80 -10.50
C GLY A 91 19.50 -1.33 -10.85
N GLY A 92 18.99 -1.09 -12.06
CA GLY A 92 18.75 0.24 -12.58
C GLY A 92 17.33 0.75 -12.34
N TYR A 93 17.11 2.03 -12.62
CA TYR A 93 15.80 2.67 -12.48
C TYR A 93 14.71 2.03 -13.34
N GLN A 94 15.08 1.46 -14.49
CA GLN A 94 14.10 0.83 -15.39
C GLN A 94 13.40 -0.35 -14.69
N ASP A 95 14.17 -1.30 -14.14
CA ASP A 95 13.64 -2.49 -13.46
C ASP A 95 12.78 -2.10 -12.25
N TYR A 96 13.25 -1.11 -11.47
CA TYR A 96 12.53 -0.61 -10.32
C TYR A 96 11.19 0.03 -10.70
N VAL A 97 11.16 0.86 -11.75
CA VAL A 97 9.93 1.53 -12.21
C VAL A 97 8.96 0.54 -12.87
N GLU A 98 9.46 -0.48 -13.56
CA GLU A 98 8.63 -1.58 -14.07
C GLU A 98 7.97 -2.36 -12.93
N MET A 99 8.68 -2.62 -11.83
CA MET A 99 8.10 -3.21 -10.62
C MET A 99 7.01 -2.31 -10.03
N LEU A 100 7.24 -1.00 -9.93
CA LEU A 100 6.21 -0.07 -9.46
C LEU A 100 4.97 -0.07 -10.38
N ALA A 101 5.16 -0.20 -11.69
CA ALA A 101 4.04 -0.27 -12.64
C ALA A 101 3.19 -1.54 -12.45
N GLU A 102 3.82 -2.71 -12.28
CA GLU A 102 3.07 -3.94 -11.97
C GLU A 102 2.34 -3.82 -10.62
N PHE A 103 2.95 -3.17 -9.62
CA PHE A 103 2.27 -2.88 -8.36
C PHE A 103 1.00 -2.04 -8.57
N GLN A 104 1.12 -0.90 -9.27
CA GLN A 104 0.00 0.02 -9.51
C GLN A 104 -1.14 -0.65 -10.28
N GLU A 105 -0.84 -1.51 -11.25
CA GLU A 105 -1.84 -2.28 -12.01
C GLU A 105 -2.64 -3.23 -11.09
N GLN A 106 -1.98 -3.89 -10.14
CA GLN A 106 -2.63 -4.85 -9.26
C GLN A 106 -3.40 -4.17 -8.12
N ILE A 107 -2.82 -3.15 -7.49
CA ILE A 107 -3.36 -2.58 -6.26
C ILE A 107 -4.32 -1.42 -6.51
N GLY A 108 -4.24 -0.75 -7.68
CA GLY A 108 -5.12 0.35 -8.06
C GLY A 108 -6.60 -0.07 -8.10
N GLY A 109 -7.49 0.93 -8.05
CA GLY A 109 -8.93 0.69 -7.96
C GLY A 109 -9.36 0.07 -6.64
N ILE A 110 -8.58 0.25 -5.56
CA ILE A 110 -8.80 -0.38 -4.25
C ILE A 110 -10.19 -0.02 -3.68
N GLU A 111 -10.68 1.18 -3.96
CA GLU A 111 -12.02 1.60 -3.54
C GLU A 111 -13.12 0.75 -4.19
N GLU A 112 -13.09 0.67 -5.51
CA GLU A 112 -14.13 0.01 -6.30
C GLU A 112 -14.08 -1.51 -6.13
N ARG A 113 -12.87 -2.09 -6.07
CA ARG A 113 -12.68 -3.53 -6.07
C ARG A 113 -12.80 -4.16 -4.67
N LEU A 114 -12.51 -3.41 -3.61
CA LEU A 114 -12.37 -3.97 -2.25
C LEU A 114 -13.18 -3.20 -1.20
N LEU A 115 -12.87 -1.92 -0.96
CA LEU A 115 -13.42 -1.19 0.18
C LEU A 115 -14.93 -0.95 0.04
N THR A 116 -15.40 -0.47 -1.11
CA THR A 116 -16.82 -0.20 -1.34
C THR A 116 -17.69 -1.46 -1.28
N PRO A 117 -17.35 -2.57 -1.96
CA PRO A 117 -18.11 -3.81 -1.83
C PRO A 117 -18.12 -4.36 -0.39
N LEU A 118 -16.99 -4.30 0.33
CA LEU A 118 -16.91 -4.76 1.71
C LEU A 118 -17.77 -3.89 2.66
N LYS A 119 -17.69 -2.56 2.55
CA LYS A 119 -18.57 -1.62 3.28
C LYS A 119 -20.04 -1.95 3.05
N ARG A 120 -20.43 -2.19 1.80
CA ARG A 120 -21.81 -2.55 1.42
C ARG A 120 -22.23 -3.87 2.07
N THR A 121 -21.36 -4.88 2.07
CA THR A 121 -21.63 -6.17 2.70
C THR A 121 -21.88 -6.02 4.20
N VAL A 122 -21.06 -5.25 4.92
CA VAL A 122 -21.26 -5.01 6.36
C VAL A 122 -22.54 -4.22 6.62
N ALA A 123 -22.81 -3.18 5.81
CA ALA A 123 -24.04 -2.39 5.92
C ALA A 123 -25.30 -3.25 5.68
N GLN A 124 -25.26 -4.20 4.75
CA GLN A 124 -26.37 -5.14 4.54
C GLN A 124 -26.58 -6.07 5.74
N MET A 125 -25.52 -6.52 6.41
CA MET A 125 -25.64 -7.33 7.63
C MET A 125 -26.23 -6.55 8.81
N LEU A 126 -25.97 -5.24 8.87
CA LEU A 126 -26.59 -4.34 9.85
C LEU A 126 -28.10 -4.21 9.64
N VAL A 127 -28.53 -4.04 8.39
CA VAL A 127 -29.95 -3.82 8.02
C VAL A 127 -30.75 -5.12 8.01
N GLU A 128 -30.14 -6.24 7.60
CA GLU A 128 -30.78 -7.55 7.47
C GLU A 128 -30.06 -8.59 8.36
N PRO A 129 -30.41 -8.69 9.66
CA PRO A 129 -29.71 -9.55 10.63
C PRO A 129 -29.66 -11.03 10.22
N LYS A 130 -30.66 -11.50 9.47
CA LYS A 130 -30.73 -12.87 8.94
C LYS A 130 -29.48 -13.24 8.12
N ARG A 131 -28.79 -12.27 7.51
CA ARG A 131 -27.55 -12.51 6.74
C ARG A 131 -26.40 -13.02 7.60
N LEU A 132 -26.38 -12.73 8.91
CA LEU A 132 -25.34 -13.22 9.82
C LEU A 132 -25.40 -14.73 10.06
N SER A 133 -26.54 -15.35 9.78
CA SER A 133 -26.73 -16.80 9.81
C SER A 133 -26.42 -17.49 8.47
N GLN A 134 -26.23 -16.71 7.39
CA GLN A 134 -25.96 -17.19 6.04
C GLN A 134 -24.46 -17.16 5.74
N ALA A 135 -24.05 -17.79 4.63
CA ALA A 135 -22.67 -17.71 4.16
C ALA A 135 -22.27 -16.26 3.85
N PHE A 136 -21.06 -15.88 4.22
CA PHE A 136 -20.51 -14.55 3.97
C PHE A 136 -20.37 -14.32 2.45
N PRO A 137 -20.97 -13.26 1.87
CA PRO A 137 -20.90 -13.02 0.44
C PRO A 137 -19.50 -12.49 0.06
N VAL A 138 -18.86 -13.16 -0.91
CA VAL A 138 -17.57 -12.74 -1.47
C VAL A 138 -17.84 -11.98 -2.76
N ASN A 139 -18.06 -10.67 -2.64
CA ASN A 139 -18.36 -9.75 -3.75
C ASN A 139 -17.27 -8.67 -3.94
N TYR A 140 -16.07 -8.93 -3.43
CA TYR A 140 -14.89 -8.09 -3.54
C TYR A 140 -13.73 -8.88 -4.15
N LYS A 141 -12.74 -8.17 -4.70
CA LYS A 141 -11.52 -8.75 -5.26
C LYS A 141 -10.32 -8.35 -4.41
N VAL A 142 -9.57 -9.35 -3.98
CA VAL A 142 -8.30 -9.18 -3.26
C VAL A 142 -7.12 -9.45 -4.17
N VAL A 143 -5.99 -8.82 -3.90
CA VAL A 143 -4.73 -9.07 -4.62
C VAL A 143 -3.94 -10.22 -3.99
N ASP A 144 -3.08 -10.85 -4.79
CA ASP A 144 -2.10 -11.80 -4.26
C ASP A 144 -0.90 -11.05 -3.67
N ILE A 145 -1.00 -10.77 -2.36
CA ILE A 145 0.02 -10.05 -1.61
C ILE A 145 1.36 -10.80 -1.60
N GLU A 146 1.34 -12.14 -1.57
CA GLU A 146 2.59 -12.93 -1.55
C GLU A 146 3.31 -12.84 -2.88
N LYS A 147 2.58 -12.85 -4.00
CA LYS A 147 3.14 -12.59 -5.33
C LYS A 147 3.79 -11.20 -5.38
N LEU A 148 3.09 -10.16 -4.93
CA LEU A 148 3.60 -8.79 -4.94
C LEU A 148 4.83 -8.62 -4.02
N GLN A 149 4.84 -9.26 -2.85
CA GLN A 149 6.01 -9.27 -1.97
C GLN A 149 7.23 -9.93 -2.62
N LYS A 150 7.04 -11.04 -3.35
CA LYS A 150 8.13 -11.69 -4.10
C LYS A 150 8.68 -10.79 -5.19
N LEU A 151 7.81 -10.09 -5.92
CA LEU A 151 8.20 -9.11 -6.93
C LEU A 151 9.01 -7.98 -6.31
N PHE A 152 8.54 -7.40 -5.21
CA PHE A 152 9.26 -6.34 -4.49
C PHE A 152 10.65 -6.79 -4.01
N ASN A 153 10.75 -7.97 -3.38
CA ASN A 153 12.03 -8.49 -2.88
C ASN A 153 13.02 -8.87 -3.99
N LYS A 154 12.58 -8.98 -5.24
CA LYS A 154 13.45 -9.17 -6.40
C LYS A 154 14.22 -7.89 -6.70
N GLU A 155 13.51 -6.75 -6.73
CA GLU A 155 14.05 -5.44 -7.08
C GLU A 155 14.49 -4.58 -5.89
N VAL A 156 14.25 -5.04 -4.64
CA VAL A 156 14.60 -4.30 -3.42
C VAL A 156 15.34 -5.17 -2.42
N ASP A 157 16.50 -4.70 -1.99
CA ASP A 157 17.27 -5.19 -0.86
C ASP A 157 16.94 -4.41 0.41
N LEU A 158 16.35 -5.09 1.40
CA LEU A 158 15.99 -4.48 2.67
C LEU A 158 17.20 -4.21 3.59
N GLN A 159 18.37 -4.75 3.28
CA GLN A 159 19.60 -4.54 4.06
C GLN A 159 20.47 -3.42 3.50
N ASP A 160 20.21 -2.99 2.27
CA ASP A 160 20.95 -1.93 1.62
C ASP A 160 20.41 -0.56 2.05
N SER A 161 21.27 0.19 2.74
CA SER A 161 20.98 1.53 3.24
C SER A 161 21.55 2.65 2.36
N GLY A 162 22.20 2.30 1.25
CA GLY A 162 22.78 3.27 0.33
C GLY A 162 21.71 4.03 -0.46
N ASP A 163 21.88 5.34 -0.59
CA ASP A 163 21.01 6.25 -1.32
C ASP A 163 21.62 6.74 -2.65
N LYS A 164 22.82 6.27 -2.98
CA LYS A 164 23.55 6.61 -4.21
C LYS A 164 24.12 5.38 -4.91
N ILE A 165 24.23 5.46 -6.23
CA ILE A 165 24.88 4.49 -7.13
C ILE A 165 25.61 5.22 -8.24
N ALA A 166 26.52 4.53 -8.95
CA ALA A 166 27.11 5.09 -10.16
C ALA A 166 26.02 5.31 -11.22
N TYR A 167 26.15 6.38 -12.01
CA TYR A 167 25.23 6.70 -13.09
C TYR A 167 25.07 5.53 -14.07
N SER A 168 26.15 4.79 -14.35
CA SER A 168 26.10 3.63 -15.24
C SER A 168 25.32 2.44 -14.68
N ASP A 169 25.18 2.35 -13.36
CA ASP A 169 24.34 1.33 -12.72
C ASP A 169 22.88 1.79 -12.66
N ALA A 170 22.65 3.11 -12.63
CA ALA A 170 21.31 3.69 -12.56
C ALA A 170 20.55 3.60 -13.89
N VAL A 171 21.23 3.82 -15.02
CA VAL A 171 20.65 3.80 -16.36
C VAL A 171 21.62 3.21 -17.37
N ASN A 172 21.13 2.47 -18.37
CA ASN A 172 22.00 1.87 -19.40
C ASN A 172 22.46 2.90 -20.45
N ARG A 173 21.65 3.90 -20.77
CA ARG A 173 21.92 4.95 -21.76
C ARG A 173 21.25 6.27 -21.38
N ASN A 174 21.83 7.40 -21.78
CA ASN A 174 21.26 8.75 -21.53
C ASN A 174 19.81 8.91 -22.01
N LYS A 175 19.41 8.22 -23.08
CA LYS A 175 18.05 8.31 -23.63
C LYS A 175 16.99 7.59 -22.79
N ASP A 176 17.40 6.69 -21.90
CA ASP A 176 16.45 5.85 -21.14
C ASP A 176 15.74 6.69 -20.03
N TRP A 177 16.32 7.83 -19.62
CA TRP A 177 15.71 8.78 -18.66
C TRP A 177 14.31 9.25 -19.05
N GLU A 178 14.05 9.51 -20.34
CA GLU A 178 12.74 10.00 -20.78
C GLU A 178 11.64 8.98 -20.48
N GLY A 179 11.91 7.69 -20.73
CA GLY A 179 10.99 6.60 -20.43
C GLY A 179 10.77 6.44 -18.93
N ILE A 180 11.85 6.41 -18.14
CA ILE A 180 11.81 6.29 -16.68
C ILE A 180 10.97 7.40 -16.06
N VAL A 181 11.28 8.66 -16.39
CA VAL A 181 10.58 9.84 -15.84
C VAL A 181 9.11 9.86 -16.29
N SER A 182 8.83 9.53 -17.56
CA SER A 182 7.46 9.48 -18.07
C SER A 182 6.62 8.42 -17.34
N THR A 183 7.19 7.23 -17.11
CA THR A 183 6.48 6.16 -16.39
C THR A 183 6.25 6.54 -14.95
N VAL A 184 7.23 7.10 -14.23
CA VAL A 184 7.03 7.55 -12.84
C VAL A 184 5.95 8.62 -12.74
N ASN A 185 5.93 9.60 -13.64
CA ASN A 185 4.89 10.62 -13.66
C ASN A 185 3.50 10.02 -13.95
N LEU A 186 3.41 9.06 -14.88
CA LEU A 186 2.16 8.35 -15.17
C LEU A 186 1.65 7.58 -13.95
N LEU A 187 2.54 6.89 -13.24
CA LEU A 187 2.18 6.16 -12.03
C LEU A 187 1.73 7.10 -10.91
N ASP A 188 2.40 8.24 -10.75
CA ASP A 188 1.99 9.27 -9.78
C ASP A 188 0.60 9.80 -10.12
N ASP A 189 0.35 10.16 -11.37
CA ASP A 189 -0.97 10.60 -11.83
C ASP A 189 -2.05 9.53 -11.62
N GLN A 190 -1.72 8.24 -11.79
CA GLN A 190 -2.65 7.14 -11.53
C GLN A 190 -2.93 6.98 -10.03
N TYR A 191 -1.89 7.02 -9.19
CA TYR A 191 -2.01 6.92 -7.74
C TYR A 191 -2.85 8.07 -7.15
N GLN A 192 -2.67 9.30 -7.66
CA GLN A 192 -3.43 10.46 -7.20
C GLN A 192 -4.93 10.43 -7.59
N ARG A 193 -5.37 9.53 -8.47
CA ARG A 193 -6.82 9.37 -8.81
C ARG A 193 -7.64 8.80 -7.67
N GLU A 194 -7.00 8.10 -6.74
CA GLU A 194 -7.60 7.59 -5.52
C GLU A 194 -6.94 8.27 -4.32
N PRO A 195 -7.37 9.51 -3.98
CA PRO A 195 -6.72 10.28 -2.93
C PRO A 195 -6.67 9.52 -1.62
N ASN A 196 -5.52 9.57 -0.96
CA ASN A 196 -5.31 8.97 0.35
C ASN A 196 -6.36 9.39 1.40
N SER A 197 -6.94 10.59 1.28
CA SER A 197 -8.05 11.05 2.12
C SER A 197 -9.31 10.20 1.97
N ASP A 198 -9.60 9.77 0.74
CA ASP A 198 -10.82 9.03 0.41
C ASP A 198 -10.68 7.58 0.88
N ILE A 199 -9.50 6.98 0.70
CA ILE A 199 -9.16 5.67 1.28
C ILE A 199 -9.31 5.68 2.80
N LEU A 200 -8.76 6.70 3.47
CA LEU A 200 -8.87 6.84 4.92
C LEU A 200 -10.32 6.98 5.39
N LYS A 201 -11.11 7.77 4.65
CA LYS A 201 -12.54 7.94 4.93
C LYS A 201 -13.27 6.59 4.81
N SER A 202 -13.03 5.83 3.73
CA SER A 202 -13.63 4.51 3.54
C SER A 202 -13.24 3.50 4.63
N VAL A 203 -11.97 3.49 5.06
CA VAL A 203 -11.52 2.63 6.17
C VAL A 203 -12.19 3.04 7.48
N GLY A 204 -12.39 4.35 7.71
CA GLY A 204 -13.16 4.88 8.84
C GLY A 204 -14.61 4.40 8.83
N GLU A 205 -15.32 4.61 7.72
CA GLU A 205 -16.71 4.17 7.54
C GLU A 205 -16.87 2.66 7.71
N LEU A 206 -15.94 1.86 7.16
CA LEU A 206 -15.95 0.40 7.33
C LEU A 206 -15.81 0.02 8.81
N THR A 207 -14.85 0.64 9.51
CA THR A 207 -14.62 0.43 10.94
C THR A 207 -15.87 0.77 11.76
N GLU A 208 -16.52 1.91 11.46
CA GLU A 208 -17.76 2.33 12.12
C GLU A 208 -18.89 1.32 11.90
N HIS A 209 -19.10 0.85 10.66
CA HIS A 209 -20.10 -0.18 10.37
C HIS A 209 -19.84 -1.49 11.12
N ILE A 210 -18.58 -1.93 11.21
CA ILE A 210 -18.24 -3.16 11.94
C ILE A 210 -18.48 -2.97 13.45
N ASN A 211 -18.07 -1.82 14.01
CA ASN A 211 -18.32 -1.52 15.42
C ASN A 211 -19.82 -1.50 15.75
N LEU A 212 -20.63 -0.86 14.91
CA LEU A 212 -22.08 -0.87 15.06
C LEU A 212 -22.64 -2.29 14.97
N LEU A 213 -22.11 -3.13 14.08
CA LEU A 213 -22.57 -4.52 13.91
C LEU A 213 -22.26 -5.35 15.17
N ILE A 214 -21.06 -5.22 15.71
CA ILE A 214 -20.65 -5.85 16.98
C ILE A 214 -21.56 -5.41 18.12
N GLN A 215 -21.85 -4.11 18.20
CA GLN A 215 -22.74 -3.57 19.21
C GLN A 215 -24.14 -4.18 19.09
N ARG A 216 -24.70 -4.24 17.88
CA ARG A 216 -26.04 -4.82 17.63
C ARG A 216 -26.12 -6.30 17.97
N ILE A 217 -25.08 -7.08 17.64
CA ILE A 217 -24.97 -8.49 18.03
C ILE A 217 -24.96 -8.64 19.57
N SER A 218 -24.29 -7.73 20.27
CA SER A 218 -24.17 -7.76 21.73
C SER A 218 -25.46 -7.31 22.42
N ASP A 219 -26.09 -6.24 21.94
CA ASP A 219 -27.28 -5.63 22.54
C ASP A 219 -28.55 -6.44 22.24
N GLN A 220 -28.61 -7.13 21.10
CA GLN A 220 -29.80 -7.85 20.61
C GLN A 220 -29.45 -9.25 20.07
N PRO A 221 -28.94 -10.16 20.92
CA PRO A 221 -28.43 -11.46 20.49
C PRO A 221 -29.48 -12.37 19.85
N ASP A 222 -30.76 -12.23 20.23
CA ASP A 222 -31.86 -13.02 19.66
C ASP A 222 -32.27 -12.55 18.26
N VAL A 223 -32.01 -11.29 17.92
CA VAL A 223 -32.30 -10.70 16.61
C VAL A 223 -31.13 -10.90 15.66
N TYR A 224 -29.92 -10.66 16.15
CA TYR A 224 -28.66 -10.77 15.41
C TYR A 224 -28.00 -12.12 15.69
N VAL A 225 -28.66 -13.21 15.26
CA VAL A 225 -28.12 -14.56 15.39
C VAL A 225 -26.96 -14.77 14.42
N VAL A 226 -25.75 -14.94 14.98
CA VAL A 226 -24.51 -15.05 14.21
C VAL A 226 -24.06 -16.50 14.10
N LYS A 227 -23.64 -16.91 12.91
CA LYS A 227 -22.89 -18.15 12.69
C LYS A 227 -21.39 -17.88 12.80
N GLY A 228 -20.66 -18.66 13.61
CA GLY A 228 -19.21 -18.47 13.80
C GLY A 228 -18.39 -18.45 12.50
N THR A 229 -18.81 -19.22 11.49
CA THR A 229 -18.17 -19.24 10.17
C THR A 229 -18.31 -17.92 9.41
N THR A 230 -19.46 -17.26 9.52
CA THR A 230 -19.74 -15.98 8.84
C THR A 230 -18.95 -14.86 9.49
N LEU A 231 -18.84 -14.91 10.81
CA LEU A 231 -18.04 -13.98 11.59
C LEU A 231 -16.54 -14.12 11.32
N SER A 232 -16.03 -15.36 11.25
CA SER A 232 -14.65 -15.62 10.84
C SER A 232 -14.36 -15.07 9.44
N ALA A 233 -15.27 -15.26 8.48
CA ALA A 233 -15.10 -14.75 7.13
C ALA A 233 -15.08 -13.21 7.07
N LEU A 234 -15.89 -12.54 7.89
CA LEU A 234 -15.86 -11.07 8.04
C LEU A 234 -14.50 -10.59 8.60
N VAL A 235 -13.96 -11.28 9.61
CA VAL A 235 -12.63 -10.97 10.16
C VAL A 235 -11.55 -11.15 9.10
N ASP A 236 -11.57 -12.29 8.40
CA ASP A 236 -10.60 -12.57 7.34
C ASP A 236 -10.69 -11.52 6.23
N ALA A 237 -11.90 -11.13 5.81
CA ALA A 237 -12.12 -10.07 4.81
C ALA A 237 -11.56 -8.71 5.26
N THR A 238 -11.83 -8.33 6.51
CA THR A 238 -11.35 -7.06 7.08
C THR A 238 -9.82 -7.06 7.23
N TYR A 239 -9.24 -8.20 7.61
CA TYR A 239 -7.80 -8.37 7.69
C TYR A 239 -7.11 -8.38 6.32
N GLN A 240 -7.76 -8.88 5.26
CA GLN A 240 -7.19 -8.73 3.92
C GLN A 240 -7.29 -7.28 3.44
N ALA A 241 -8.42 -6.61 3.65
CA ALA A 241 -8.55 -5.18 3.35
C ALA A 241 -7.48 -4.33 4.04
N ALA A 242 -7.19 -4.64 5.31
CA ALA A 242 -6.11 -4.03 6.06
C ALA A 242 -4.75 -4.10 5.36
N LYS A 243 -4.33 -5.30 4.98
CA LYS A 243 -3.02 -5.51 4.35
C LYS A 243 -2.93 -4.83 3.00
N GLU A 244 -4.02 -4.81 2.24
CA GLU A 244 -4.03 -4.17 0.93
C GLU A 244 -3.95 -2.65 1.03
N VAL A 245 -4.58 -2.05 2.03
CA VAL A 245 -4.42 -0.62 2.29
C VAL A 245 -3.00 -0.30 2.76
N GLU A 246 -2.39 -1.15 3.60
CA GLU A 246 -0.96 -1.04 3.95
C GLU A 246 -0.07 -1.13 2.70
N LEU A 247 -0.35 -2.07 1.80
CA LEU A 247 0.39 -2.24 0.55
C LEU A 247 0.24 -1.03 -0.37
N TYR A 248 -0.97 -0.47 -0.45
CA TYR A 248 -1.28 0.74 -1.21
C TYR A 248 -0.50 1.96 -0.67
N ALA A 249 -0.46 2.14 0.65
CA ALA A 249 0.32 3.20 1.28
C ALA A 249 1.82 3.01 1.04
N ALA A 250 2.33 1.78 1.19
CA ALA A 250 3.73 1.47 0.92
C ALA A 250 4.11 1.70 -0.55
N HIS A 251 3.21 1.42 -1.50
CA HIS A 251 3.43 1.73 -2.91
C HIS A 251 3.56 3.25 -3.14
N GLY A 252 2.66 4.05 -2.55
CA GLY A 252 2.74 5.51 -2.62
C GLY A 252 4.04 6.08 -2.05
N PHE A 253 4.52 5.51 -0.93
CA PHE A 253 5.83 5.87 -0.36
C PHE A 253 6.98 5.60 -1.34
N ASN A 254 7.05 4.37 -1.89
CA ASN A 254 8.10 4.00 -2.82
C ASN A 254 8.07 4.85 -4.10
N LEU A 255 6.89 5.19 -4.60
CA LEU A 255 6.72 6.06 -5.75
C LEU A 255 7.21 7.49 -5.47
N ALA A 256 6.89 8.05 -4.29
CA ALA A 256 7.39 9.36 -3.86
C ALA A 256 8.92 9.35 -3.70
N THR A 257 9.49 8.31 -3.07
CA THR A 257 10.93 8.12 -2.96
C THR A 257 11.61 8.02 -4.33
N ALA A 258 11.02 7.27 -5.28
CA ALA A 258 11.51 7.18 -6.65
C ALA A 258 11.56 8.56 -7.32
N LYS A 259 10.44 9.29 -7.26
CA LYS A 259 10.33 10.63 -7.84
C LYS A 259 11.37 11.58 -7.25
N LYS A 260 11.58 11.55 -5.92
CA LYS A 260 12.60 12.34 -5.25
C LYS A 260 14.00 11.98 -5.71
N ALA A 261 14.34 10.69 -5.76
CA ALA A 261 15.65 10.22 -6.21
C ALA A 261 15.94 10.63 -7.67
N LEU A 262 14.93 10.62 -8.55
CA LEU A 262 15.06 11.12 -9.91
C LEU A 262 15.31 12.64 -9.96
N VAL A 263 14.61 13.43 -9.13
CA VAL A 263 14.84 14.89 -9.01
C VAL A 263 16.24 15.21 -8.50
N ASP A 264 16.68 14.53 -7.44
CA ASP A 264 17.99 14.78 -6.86
C ASP A 264 19.10 14.32 -7.82
N SER A 265 18.89 13.22 -8.54
CA SER A 265 19.78 12.78 -9.64
C SER A 265 19.85 13.80 -10.77
N TYR A 266 18.72 14.39 -11.17
CA TYR A 266 18.69 15.45 -12.19
C TYR A 266 19.59 16.61 -11.80
N ARG A 267 19.44 17.10 -10.57
CA ARG A 267 20.22 18.23 -10.03
C ARG A 267 21.71 17.90 -9.97
N GLN A 268 22.05 16.72 -9.44
CA GLN A 268 23.44 16.27 -9.34
C GLN A 268 24.13 16.14 -10.70
N VAL A 269 23.42 15.61 -11.70
CA VAL A 269 23.94 15.48 -13.07
C VAL A 269 24.09 16.87 -13.70
N LYS A 270 23.10 17.74 -13.52
CA LYS A 270 23.14 19.12 -14.04
C LYS A 270 24.34 19.90 -13.49
N GLU A 271 24.56 19.85 -12.18
CA GLU A 271 25.69 20.52 -11.52
C GLU A 271 27.05 19.97 -11.96
N ALA A 272 27.12 18.70 -12.39
CA ALA A 272 28.38 18.08 -12.81
C ALA A 272 28.79 18.40 -14.26
N ILE A 273 27.85 18.87 -15.09
CA ILE A 273 28.08 19.14 -16.52
C ILE A 273 28.10 20.64 -16.87
N GLU A 274 27.61 21.50 -15.97
CA GLU A 274 27.68 22.97 -16.04
C GLU A 274 29.00 23.50 -15.48
#